data_AF-A0A2Y9BKQ3-F1
#
_entry.id   AF-A0A2Y9BKQ3-F1
#
_cell.length_a   1.000
_cell.length_b   1.000
_cell.length_c   1.000
_cell.angle_alpha   90.00
_cell.angle_beta   90.00
_cell.angle_gamma   90.00
#
_symmetry.space_group_name_H-M   'P 1'
#
loop_
_entity.id
_entity.type
_entity.pdbx_description
1 polymer ?
#
loop_
_entity_poly.entity_id
_entity_poly.type
_entity_poly.pdbx_seq_one_letter_code
_entity_poly.pdbx_strand_id
1 'polypeptide(L)'
;NEYFDEAYNTLLNLSADEKKRLEYEAREKALKDYNTQISSAEKRGLKAGEEIGRKAGEEIGRKAGEEIGIRKGKELGVQEVRQVFKLYMQGKSPEEIAVLCNISIDKVKQILE
;
A
#
# COMPACT_ATOMS: atom_id res chain seq x y z
N ASN A 1 -38.03 66.64 -10.41
CA ASN A 1 -39.36 66.11 -10.79
C ASN A 1 -39.55 64.97 -9.83
N GLU A 2 -40.17 65.25 -8.69
CA GLU A 2 -39.97 64.51 -7.42
C GLU A 2 -40.22 63.00 -7.56
N TYR A 3 -41.18 62.63 -8.41
CA TYR A 3 -41.49 61.25 -8.80
C TYR A 3 -40.37 60.50 -9.54
N PHE A 4 -39.57 61.20 -10.36
CA PHE A 4 -38.42 60.61 -11.05
C PHE A 4 -37.26 60.36 -10.09
N ASP A 5 -37.06 61.27 -9.14
CA ASP A 5 -35.99 61.16 -8.14
C ASP A 5 -36.27 60.02 -7.16
N GLU A 6 -37.53 59.81 -6.78
CA GLU A 6 -37.96 58.72 -5.89
C GLU A 6 -37.89 57.35 -6.58
N ALA A 7 -38.32 57.26 -7.85
CA ALA A 7 -38.19 56.04 -8.65
C ALA A 7 -36.73 55.66 -8.90
N TYR A 8 -35.86 56.65 -9.18
CA TYR A 8 -34.43 56.43 -9.35
C TYR A 8 -33.76 55.93 -8.07
N ASN A 9 -34.03 56.57 -6.92
CA ASN A 9 -33.50 56.14 -5.63
C ASN A 9 -33.97 54.73 -5.23
N THR A 10 -35.22 54.38 -5.54
CA THR A 10 -35.75 53.03 -5.30
C THR A 10 -35.04 51.99 -6.16
N LEU A 11 -34.83 52.27 -7.45
CA LEU A 11 -34.06 51.43 -8.36
C LEU A 11 -32.61 51.29 -7.90
N LEU A 12 -31.98 52.35 -7.41
CA LEU A 12 -30.61 52.35 -6.89
C LEU A 12 -30.48 51.49 -5.64
N ASN A 13 -31.45 51.57 -4.72
CA ASN A 13 -31.48 50.74 -3.51
C ASN A 13 -31.75 49.27 -3.84
N LEU A 14 -32.74 48.96 -4.69
CA LEU A 14 -33.02 47.60 -5.14
C LEU A 14 -31.84 47.01 -5.94
N SER A 15 -31.18 47.82 -6.77
CA SER A 15 -29.98 47.42 -7.53
C SER A 15 -28.78 47.23 -6.59
N ALA A 16 -28.66 48.03 -5.53
CA ALA A 16 -27.63 47.82 -4.51
C ALA A 16 -27.86 46.50 -3.77
N ASP A 17 -29.11 46.16 -3.47
CA ASP A 17 -29.46 44.88 -2.84
C ASP A 17 -29.28 43.70 -3.79
N GLU A 18 -29.68 43.83 -5.05
CA GLU A 18 -29.46 42.80 -6.08
C GLU A 18 -27.99 42.61 -6.41
N LYS A 19 -27.22 43.70 -6.55
CA LYS A 19 -25.77 43.64 -6.76
C LYS A 19 -25.06 42.99 -5.58
N LYS A 20 -25.40 43.37 -4.34
CA LYS A 20 -24.85 42.73 -3.13
C LYS A 20 -25.22 41.25 -3.05
N ARG A 21 -26.46 40.90 -3.43
CA ARG A 21 -26.89 39.49 -3.50
C ARG A 21 -26.09 38.71 -4.53
N LEU A 22 -25.90 39.25 -5.75
CA LEU A 22 -25.10 38.62 -6.80
C LEU A 22 -23.62 38.49 -6.40
N GLU A 23 -23.04 39.52 -5.77
CA GLU A 23 -21.67 39.48 -5.25
C GLU A 23 -21.53 38.42 -4.15
N TYR A 24 -22.51 38.33 -3.24
CA TYR A 24 -22.56 37.29 -2.21
C TYR A 24 -22.68 35.89 -2.82
N GLU A 25 -23.58 35.68 -3.77
CA GLU A 25 -23.75 34.40 -4.47
C GLU A 25 -22.49 33.99 -5.23
N ALA A 26 -21.85 34.92 -5.93
CA ALA A 26 -20.58 34.68 -6.62
C ALA A 26 -19.46 34.30 -5.65
N ARG A 27 -19.36 34.98 -4.51
CA ARG A 27 -18.39 34.66 -3.45
C ARG A 27 -18.65 33.29 -2.84
N GLU A 28 -19.91 32.98 -2.50
CA GLU A 28 -20.30 31.68 -1.97
C GLU A 28 -20.02 30.56 -2.97
N LYS A 29 -20.28 30.81 -4.26
CA LYS A 29 -19.93 29.87 -5.33
C LYS A 29 -18.43 29.65 -5.41
N ALA A 30 -17.63 30.71 -5.41
CA ALA A 30 -16.17 30.61 -5.45
C ALA A 30 -15.61 29.86 -4.24
N LEU A 31 -16.17 30.11 -3.04
CA LEU A 31 -15.78 29.41 -1.82
C LEU A 31 -16.12 27.91 -1.89
N LYS A 32 -17.33 27.56 -2.38
CA LYS A 32 -17.74 26.16 -2.59
C LYS A 32 -16.88 25.46 -3.62
N ASP A 33 -16.58 26.11 -4.74
CA ASP A 33 -15.73 25.57 -5.80
C ASP A 33 -14.31 25.31 -5.27
N TYR A 34 -13.74 26.26 -4.51
CA TYR A 34 -12.45 26.10 -3.85
C TYR A 34 -12.44 24.94 -2.85
N ASN A 35 -13.41 24.89 -1.93
CA ASN A 35 -13.51 23.83 -0.93
C ASN A 35 -13.66 22.45 -1.58
N THR A 36 -14.42 22.36 -2.67
CA THR A 36 -14.58 21.12 -3.44
C THR A 36 -13.25 20.70 -4.08
N GLN A 37 -12.49 21.63 -4.65
CA GLN A 37 -11.18 21.35 -5.24
C GLN A 37 -10.19 20.85 -4.19
N ILE A 38 -10.10 21.52 -3.03
CA ILE A 38 -9.22 21.12 -1.93
C ILE A 38 -9.61 19.73 -1.41
N SER A 39 -10.89 19.51 -1.10
CA SER A 39 -11.35 18.21 -0.60
C SER A 39 -11.07 17.06 -1.59
N SER A 40 -11.26 17.31 -2.89
CA SER A 40 -10.95 16.34 -3.94
C SER A 40 -9.44 16.09 -4.05
N ALA A 41 -8.61 17.13 -3.93
CA ALA A 41 -7.16 17.00 -3.94
C ALA A 41 -6.66 16.19 -2.74
N GLU A 42 -7.14 16.48 -1.53
CA GLU A 42 -6.81 15.74 -0.31
C GLU A 42 -7.21 14.27 -0.42
N LYS A 43 -8.44 13.99 -0.88
CA LYS A 43 -8.92 12.61 -1.07
C LYS A 43 -8.06 11.83 -2.08
N ARG A 44 -7.66 12.49 -3.18
CA ARG A 44 -6.75 11.88 -4.17
C ARG A 44 -5.36 11.65 -3.58
N GLY A 45 -4.83 12.61 -2.83
CA GLY A 45 -3.54 12.50 -2.14
C GLY A 45 -3.51 11.33 -1.15
N LEU A 46 -4.54 11.21 -0.30
CA LEU A 46 -4.67 10.11 0.65
C LEU A 46 -4.73 8.76 -0.07
N LYS A 47 -5.59 8.63 -1.09
CA LYS A 47 -5.72 7.39 -1.87
C LYS A 47 -4.43 7.01 -2.58
N ALA A 48 -3.72 7.98 -3.14
CA ALA A 48 -2.42 7.76 -3.77
C ALA A 48 -1.37 7.32 -2.74
N GLY A 49 -1.32 7.98 -1.57
CA GLY A 49 -0.42 7.64 -0.48
C GLY A 49 -0.65 6.22 0.04
N GLU A 50 -1.91 5.83 0.25
CA GLU A 50 -2.28 4.48 0.68
C GLU A 50 -1.86 3.42 -0.35
N GLU A 51 -2.15 3.66 -1.63
CA GLU A 51 -1.80 2.72 -2.69
C GLU A 51 -0.28 2.58 -2.88
N ILE A 52 0.47 3.69 -2.80
CA ILE A 52 1.93 3.67 -2.83
C ILE A 52 2.48 2.91 -1.62
N GLY A 53 1.99 3.21 -0.42
CA GLY A 53 2.40 2.55 0.81
C GLY A 53 2.14 1.04 0.78
N ARG A 54 0.96 0.64 0.31
CA ARG A 54 0.58 -0.77 0.14
C ARG A 54 1.51 -1.48 -0.84
N LYS A 55 1.72 -0.92 -2.03
CA LYS A 55 2.61 -1.50 -3.05
C LYS A 55 4.05 -1.61 -2.57
N ALA A 56 4.56 -0.57 -1.92
CA ALA A 56 5.92 -0.57 -1.37
C ALA A 56 6.07 -1.63 -0.26
N GLY A 57 5.10 -1.71 0.66
CA GLY A 57 5.08 -2.70 1.73
C GLY A 57 5.02 -4.13 1.21
N GLU A 58 4.18 -4.40 0.20
CA GLU A 58 4.05 -5.70 -0.44
C GLU A 58 5.36 -6.13 -1.11
N GLU A 59 5.99 -5.26 -1.89
CA GLU A 59 7.24 -5.57 -2.58
C GLU A 59 8.42 -5.76 -1.62
N ILE A 60 8.53 -4.92 -0.59
CA ILE A 60 9.55 -5.07 0.46
C ILE A 60 9.33 -6.39 1.21
N GLY A 61 8.09 -6.67 1.62
CA GLY A 61 7.73 -7.89 2.34
C GLY A 61 8.03 -9.15 1.53
N ARG A 62 7.71 -9.14 0.22
CA ARG A 62 8.00 -10.24 -0.70
C ARG A 62 9.50 -10.49 -0.82
N LYS A 63 10.29 -9.45 -1.09
CA LYS A 63 11.76 -9.56 -1.21
C LYS A 63 12.41 -10.08 0.07
N ALA A 64 12.03 -9.50 1.22
CA ALA A 64 12.55 -9.92 2.51
C ALA A 64 12.15 -11.38 2.82
N GLY A 65 10.90 -11.76 2.56
CA GLY A 65 10.41 -13.11 2.76
C GLY A 65 11.16 -14.14 1.89
N GLU A 66 11.38 -13.81 0.62
CA GLU A 66 12.12 -14.66 -0.33
C GLU A 66 13.58 -14.85 0.11
N GLU A 67 14.28 -13.76 0.47
CA GLU A 67 15.67 -13.83 0.94
C GLU A 67 15.81 -14.63 2.23
N ILE A 68 14.92 -14.39 3.21
CA ILE A 68 14.89 -15.15 4.47
C ILE A 68 14.60 -16.63 4.19
N GLY A 69 13.64 -16.93 3.30
CA GLY A 69 13.28 -18.28 2.92
C GLY A 69 14.44 -19.04 2.28
N ILE A 70 15.13 -18.42 1.31
CA ILE A 70 16.29 -19.00 0.63
C ILE A 70 17.42 -19.27 1.63
N ARG A 71 17.73 -18.30 2.49
CA ARG A 71 18.79 -18.45 3.49
C ARG A 71 18.49 -19.57 4.48
N LYS A 72 17.29 -19.59 5.06
CA LYS A 72 16.87 -20.66 5.98
C LYS A 72 16.85 -22.02 5.29
N GLY A 73 16.35 -22.09 4.05
CA GLY A 73 16.33 -23.34 3.27
C GLY A 73 17.74 -23.87 3.01
N LYS A 74 18.70 -23.01 2.66
CA LYS A 74 20.10 -23.39 2.50
C LYS A 74 20.73 -23.87 3.81
N GLU A 75 20.54 -23.13 4.90
CA GLU A 75 21.06 -23.51 6.22
C GLU A 75 20.52 -24.87 6.69
N LEU A 76 19.21 -25.09 6.56
CA LEU A 76 18.57 -26.37 6.90
C LEU A 76 19.08 -27.50 5.99
N GLY A 77 19.19 -27.27 4.68
CA GLY A 77 19.72 -28.28 3.75
C GLY A 77 21.18 -28.66 4.07
N VAL A 78 22.02 -27.70 4.44
CA VAL A 78 23.41 -27.98 4.88
C VAL A 78 23.42 -28.80 6.17
N GLN A 79 22.52 -28.52 7.12
CA GLN A 79 22.41 -29.30 8.36
C GLN A 79 21.94 -30.73 8.08
N GLU A 80 20.94 -30.92 7.21
CA GLU A 80 20.46 -32.24 6.79
C GLU A 80 21.58 -33.07 6.15
N VAL A 81 22.29 -32.49 5.18
CA VAL A 81 23.42 -33.14 4.50
C VAL A 81 24.51 -33.51 5.50
N ARG A 82 24.89 -32.59 6.40
CA ARG A 82 25.90 -32.83 7.43
C ARG A 82 25.51 -33.99 8.35
N GLN A 83 24.23 -34.09 8.71
CA GLN A 83 23.73 -35.17 9.55
C GLN A 83 23.76 -36.51 8.82
N VAL A 84 23.36 -36.55 7.54
CA VAL A 84 23.45 -37.74 6.69
C VAL A 84 24.88 -38.25 6.60
N PHE A 85 25.84 -37.38 6.25
CA PHE A 85 27.26 -37.75 6.19
C PHE A 85 27.80 -38.24 7.54
N LYS A 86 27.42 -37.58 8.64
CA LYS A 86 27.84 -38.01 9.99
C LYS A 86 27.39 -39.44 10.29
N LEU A 87 26.14 -39.78 10.00
CA LEU A 87 25.60 -41.12 10.23
C LEU A 87 26.22 -42.15 9.28
N TYR A 88 26.46 -41.77 8.02
CA TYR A 88 27.13 -42.63 7.05
C TYR A 88 28.57 -42.98 7.47
N MET A 89 29.34 -41.99 7.96
CA MET A 89 30.69 -42.20 8.50
C MET A 89 30.71 -43.07 9.76
N GLN A 90 29.58 -43.20 10.46
CA GLN A 90 29.41 -44.12 11.59
C GLN A 90 29.09 -45.56 11.14
N GLY A 91 29.03 -45.82 9.83
CA GLY A 91 28.75 -47.13 9.25
C GLY A 91 27.27 -47.50 9.18
N LYS A 92 26.36 -46.53 9.35
CA LYS A 92 24.91 -46.79 9.22
C LYS A 92 24.50 -47.02 7.78
N SER A 93 23.52 -47.90 7.56
CA SER A 93 22.99 -48.15 6.22
C SER A 93 22.14 -46.97 5.71
N PRO A 94 22.00 -46.78 4.39
CA PRO A 94 21.11 -45.76 3.83
C PRO A 94 19.66 -45.87 4.31
N GLU A 95 19.16 -47.10 4.55
CA GLU A 95 17.83 -47.37 5.10
C GLU A 95 17.70 -46.84 6.53
N GLU A 96 18.70 -47.10 7.39
CA GLU A 96 18.71 -46.62 8.78
C GLU A 96 18.80 -45.09 8.84
N ILE A 97 19.61 -44.48 7.97
CA ILE A 97 19.76 -43.02 7.89
C ILE A 97 18.45 -42.37 7.46
N ALA A 98 17.74 -42.94 6.48
CA ALA A 98 16.44 -42.46 6.03
C ALA A 98 15.43 -42.39 7.19
N VAL A 99 15.40 -43.44 8.02
CA VAL A 99 14.56 -43.50 9.23
C VAL A 99 15.01 -42.46 10.27
N LEU A 100 16.31 -42.36 10.56
CA LEU A 100 16.84 -41.47 11.59
C LEU A 100 16.71 -39.98 11.23
N CYS A 101 16.87 -39.64 9.96
CA CYS A 101 16.76 -38.27 9.45
C CYS A 101 15.33 -37.93 8.99
N ASN A 102 14.40 -38.89 9.01
CA ASN A 102 13.03 -38.75 8.53
C ASN A 102 12.94 -38.18 7.10
N ILE A 103 13.76 -38.72 6.19
CA ILE A 103 13.79 -38.37 4.77
C ILE A 103 13.72 -39.63 3.92
N SER A 104 13.36 -39.50 2.64
CA SER A 104 13.29 -40.67 1.76
C SER A 104 14.65 -41.30 1.54
N ILE A 105 14.68 -42.63 1.37
CA ILE A 105 15.91 -43.35 1.06
C ILE A 105 16.55 -42.87 -0.24
N ASP A 106 15.74 -42.49 -1.23
CA ASP A 106 16.23 -41.93 -2.50
C ASP A 106 16.96 -40.61 -2.26
N LYS A 107 16.45 -39.76 -1.34
CA LYS A 107 17.12 -38.51 -0.98
C LYS A 107 18.43 -38.76 -0.25
N VAL A 108 18.48 -39.76 0.64
CA VAL A 108 19.75 -40.18 1.29
C VAL A 108 20.75 -40.65 0.25
N LYS A 109 20.34 -41.49 -0.71
CA LYS A 109 21.20 -41.97 -1.79
C LYS A 109 21.74 -40.82 -2.63
N GLN A 110 20.88 -39.86 -3.02
CA GLN A 110 21.30 -38.65 -3.75
C GLN A 110 22.28 -37.77 -2.98
N ILE A 111 22.21 -37.74 -1.65
CA ILE A 111 23.15 -36.96 -0.82
C ILE A 111 24.51 -37.66 -0.73
N LEU A 112 24.54 -38.99 -0.79
CA LEU A 112 25.74 -39.81 -0.65
C LEU A 112 26.41 -40.17 -1.99
N GLU A 113 25.75 -39.88 -3.12
CA GLU A 113 26.29 -39.99 -4.48
C GLU A 113 27.33 -38.90 -4.77
#